data_AF-A0A7K0HSM7-F1
#
_entry.id   AF-A0A7K0HSM7-F1
#
_cell.length_a   1.000
_cell.length_b   1.000
_cell.length_c   1.000
_cell.angle_alpha   90.00
_cell.angle_beta   90.00
_cell.angle_gamma   90.00
#
_symmetry.space_group_name_H-M   'P 1'
#
loop_
_entity.id
_entity.type
_entity.pdbx_description
1 polymer ?
#
loop_
_entity_poly.entity_id
_entity_poly.type
_entity_poly.pdbx_seq_one_letter_code
_entity_poly.pdbx_strand_id
1 'polypeptide(L)'
;MRFPEFTEEWEEHALAEYLDFKNGLNPDVKRIGRGLPFISVMDILADGTINYDSIRGKVEATEREIENFSVEKGDILFQRSSETLEDVGRANVY
;
A
#
# COMPACT_ATOMS: atom_id res chain seq x y z
N MET A 1 2.90 -22.47 -12.20
CA MET A 1 3.20 -23.89 -11.92
C MET A 1 2.80 -24.16 -10.48
N ARG A 2 1.95 -25.17 -10.20
CA ARG A 2 1.53 -25.54 -8.83
C ARG A 2 2.52 -26.55 -8.23
N PHE A 3 2.65 -26.57 -6.90
CA PHE A 3 3.42 -27.63 -6.25
C PHE A 3 2.71 -28.99 -6.41
N PRO A 4 3.45 -30.11 -6.52
CA PRO A 4 2.88 -31.44 -6.79
C PRO A 4 1.84 -31.91 -5.77
N GLU A 5 1.87 -31.37 -4.55
CA GLU A 5 0.98 -31.72 -3.45
C GLU A 5 -0.42 -31.10 -3.60
N PHE A 6 -0.61 -30.12 -4.50
CA PHE A 6 -1.90 -29.49 -4.77
C PHE A 6 -2.50 -30.04 -6.07
N THR A 7 -3.38 -31.03 -5.94
CA THR A 7 -4.00 -31.75 -7.07
C THR A 7 -5.43 -31.32 -7.37
N GLU A 8 -6.07 -30.55 -6.49
CA GLU A 8 -7.46 -30.10 -6.65
C GLU A 8 -7.57 -28.87 -7.57
N GLU A 9 -8.79 -28.55 -7.99
CA GLU A 9 -9.08 -27.37 -8.82
C GLU A 9 -8.78 -26.06 -8.06
N TRP A 10 -8.69 -24.93 -8.78
CA TRP A 10 -8.62 -23.62 -8.11
C TRP A 10 -10.00 -23.27 -7.55
N GLU A 11 -10.01 -22.77 -6.32
CA GLU A 11 -11.18 -22.13 -5.72
C GLU A 11 -11.06 -20.62 -5.89
N GLU A 12 -12.17 -19.97 -6.24
CA GLU A 12 -12.24 -18.52 -6.31
C GLU A 12 -12.59 -17.97 -4.92
N HIS A 13 -11.79 -17.01 -4.45
CA HIS A 13 -12.01 -16.30 -3.20
C HIS A 13 -11.94 -14.80 -3.43
N ALA A 14 -12.76 -14.06 -2.70
CA ALA A 14 -12.64 -12.61 -2.62
C ALA A 14 -11.42 -12.24 -1.76
N LEU A 15 -10.65 -11.25 -2.18
CA LEU A 15 -9.54 -10.73 -1.37
C LEU A 15 -9.98 -10.26 0.03
N ALA A 16 -11.23 -9.80 0.15
CA ALA A 16 -11.83 -9.39 1.41
C ALA A 16 -12.03 -10.54 2.42
N GLU A 17 -11.87 -11.80 2.00
CA GLU A 17 -11.83 -12.96 2.90
C GLU A 17 -10.51 -13.05 3.67
N TYR A 18 -9.44 -12.44 3.14
CA TYR A 18 -8.08 -12.53 3.70
C TYR A 18 -7.49 -11.19 4.13
N LEU A 19 -8.02 -10.08 3.61
CA LEU A 19 -7.43 -8.74 3.75
C LEU A 19 -8.49 -7.72 4.13
N ASP A 20 -8.08 -6.74 4.93
CA ASP A 20 -8.85 -5.52 5.21
C ASP A 20 -8.51 -4.41 4.22
N PHE A 21 -9.53 -3.79 3.65
CA PHE A 21 -9.36 -2.67 2.72
C PHE A 21 -9.46 -1.34 3.44
N LYS A 22 -8.39 -0.56 3.37
CA LYS A 22 -8.35 0.81 3.91
C LYS A 22 -7.96 1.82 2.84
N ASN A 23 -8.49 3.03 2.97
CA ASN A 23 -8.02 4.17 2.20
C ASN A 23 -6.79 4.78 2.86
N GLY A 24 -5.89 5.36 2.06
CA GLY A 24 -4.76 6.11 2.58
C GLY A 24 -5.16 7.46 3.19
N LEU A 25 -4.20 8.08 3.88
CA LEU A 25 -4.32 9.41 4.45
C LEU A 25 -4.31 10.49 3.34
N ASN A 26 -5.20 11.48 3.44
CA ASN A 26 -5.19 12.67 2.58
C ASN A 26 -4.90 13.93 3.43
N PRO A 27 -3.61 14.21 3.74
CA PRO A 27 -3.25 15.30 4.64
C PRO A 27 -3.23 16.66 3.92
N ASP A 28 -3.48 17.74 4.66
CA ASP A 28 -3.23 19.10 4.17
C ASP A 28 -1.75 19.29 3.79
N VAL A 29 -1.49 20.04 2.72
CA VAL A 29 -0.13 20.32 2.21
C VAL A 29 0.80 20.89 3.30
N LYS A 30 0.26 21.65 4.26
CA LYS A 30 1.02 22.24 5.37
C LYS A 30 1.62 21.20 6.33
N ARG A 31 1.07 19.98 6.34
CA ARG A 31 1.50 18.85 7.19
C ARG A 31 2.55 17.98 6.51
N ILE A 32 2.78 18.17 5.21
CA ILE A 32 3.72 17.40 4.41
C ILE A 32 5.15 17.95 4.59
N GLY A 33 6.14 17.05 4.61
CA GLY A 33 7.57 17.36 4.66
C GLY A 33 8.19 17.29 6.06
N ARG A 34 7.41 16.98 7.10
CA ARG A 34 7.89 16.82 8.48
C ARG A 34 7.17 15.66 9.17
N GLY A 35 7.70 15.19 10.29
CA GLY A 35 7.07 14.09 11.05
C GLY A 35 7.51 12.70 10.60
N LEU A 36 6.56 11.78 10.52
CA LEU A 36 6.75 10.36 10.23
C LEU A 36 6.86 10.12 8.72
N PRO A 37 7.48 9.03 8.26
CA PRO A 37 7.46 8.68 6.85
C PRO A 37 6.05 8.58 6.27
N PHE A 38 5.90 9.04 5.04
CA PHE A 38 4.63 9.09 4.33
C PHE A 38 4.77 8.45 2.95
N ILE A 39 4.13 7.30 2.77
CA ILE A 39 4.11 6.58 1.50
C ILE A 39 3.22 7.34 0.52
N SER A 40 3.84 7.86 -0.54
CA SER A 40 3.16 8.55 -1.62
C SER A 40 2.83 7.57 -2.76
N VAL A 41 2.04 8.06 -3.71
CA VAL A 41 1.77 7.36 -4.98
C VAL A 41 3.06 6.99 -5.70
N MET A 42 4.07 7.85 -5.66
CA MET A 42 5.36 7.60 -6.32
C MET A 42 6.14 6.45 -5.67
N ASP A 43 6.00 6.26 -4.36
CA ASP A 43 6.63 5.14 -3.66
C ASP A 43 5.98 3.81 -4.06
N ILE A 44 4.66 3.79 -4.30
CA ILE A 44 3.94 2.61 -4.83
C ILE A 44 4.38 2.29 -6.26
N LEU A 45 4.63 3.31 -7.08
CA LEU A 45 5.09 3.13 -8.47
C LEU A 45 6.57 2.80 -8.60
N ALA A 46 7.38 2.98 -7.55
CA ALA A 46 8.80 2.72 -7.59
C ALA A 46 9.11 1.22 -7.75
N ASP A 47 10.26 0.92 -8.35
CA ASP A 47 10.75 -0.45 -8.46
C ASP A 47 11.22 -0.98 -7.09
N GLY A 48 11.09 -2.30 -6.90
CA GLY A 48 11.42 -2.96 -5.64
C GLY A 48 10.29 -2.87 -4.62
N THR A 49 10.56 -3.26 -3.37
CA THR A 49 9.59 -3.19 -2.27
C THR A 49 9.75 -1.90 -1.48
N ILE A 50 8.65 -1.39 -0.93
CA ILE A 50 8.69 -0.23 -0.04
C ILE A 50 9.26 -0.71 1.30
N ASN A 51 10.14 0.08 1.90
CA ASN A 51 10.57 -0.13 3.27
C ASN A 51 10.73 1.22 3.97
N TYR A 52 10.83 1.20 5.29
CA TYR A 52 10.85 2.44 6.09
C TYR A 52 11.92 3.44 5.61
N ASP A 53 13.09 2.94 5.23
CA ASP A 53 14.23 3.76 4.82
C ASP A 53 14.15 4.27 3.36
N SER A 54 13.35 3.62 2.52
CA SER A 54 13.15 4.04 1.13
C SER A 54 12.14 5.19 0.99
N ILE A 55 11.27 5.37 1.99
CA ILE A 55 10.21 6.38 1.98
C ILE A 55 10.82 7.77 2.19
N ARG A 56 10.72 8.62 1.16
CA ARG A 56 11.27 9.98 1.19
C ARG A 56 10.29 11.00 1.76
N GLY A 57 9.00 10.77 1.55
CA GLY A 57 7.92 11.64 2.02
C GLY A 57 7.82 11.62 3.54
N LYS A 58 7.38 12.74 4.11
CA LYS A 58 7.03 12.81 5.55
C LYS A 58 5.70 13.50 5.74
N VAL A 59 4.98 13.12 6.79
CA VAL A 59 3.73 13.76 7.21
C VAL A 59 3.65 13.86 8.72
N GLU A 60 3.13 14.99 9.19
CA GLU A 60 2.67 15.14 10.56
C GLU A 60 1.28 14.49 10.68
N ALA A 61 1.19 13.35 11.36
CA ALA A 61 -0.05 12.60 11.59
C ALA A 61 -0.47 12.66 13.07
N THR A 62 -1.77 12.70 13.32
CA THR A 62 -2.35 12.55 14.65
C THR A 62 -2.31 11.09 15.10
N GLU A 63 -2.38 10.82 16.40
CA GLU A 63 -2.42 9.46 16.94
C GLU A 63 -3.53 8.61 16.29
N ARG A 64 -4.72 9.20 16.10
CA ARG A 64 -5.84 8.52 15.44
C ARG A 64 -5.56 8.18 13.98
N GLU A 65 -4.87 9.06 13.24
CA GLU A 65 -4.50 8.77 11.84
C GLU A 65 -3.41 7.69 11.77
N ILE A 66 -2.47 7.69 12.73
CA ILE A 66 -1.46 6.64 12.84
C ILE A 66 -2.14 5.29 13.09
N GLU A 67 -3.05 5.20 14.05
CA GLU A 67 -3.77 3.97 14.37
C GLU A 67 -4.60 3.44 13.19
N ASN A 68 -5.19 4.33 12.38
CA ASN A 68 -6.06 3.92 11.29
C ASN A 68 -5.33 3.63 9.98
N PHE A 69 -4.22 4.32 9.72
CA PHE A 69 -3.56 4.35 8.40
C PHE A 69 -2.08 3.93 8.43
N SER A 70 -1.58 3.42 9.56
CA SER A 70 -0.27 2.78 9.59
C SER A 70 -0.25 1.57 8.65
N VAL A 71 0.91 1.39 8.02
CA VAL A 71 1.18 0.27 7.12
C VAL A 71 2.17 -0.64 7.84
N GLU A 72 1.88 -1.93 7.86
CA GLU A 72 2.69 -2.97 8.47
C GLU A 72 3.35 -3.85 7.41
N LYS A 73 4.44 -4.50 7.80
CA LYS A 73 5.18 -5.37 6.88
C LYS A 73 4.27 -6.50 6.39
N GLY A 74 4.17 -6.65 5.08
CA GLY A 74 3.27 -7.59 4.39
C GLY A 74 2.03 -6.93 3.80
N ASP A 75 1.76 -5.67 4.12
CA ASP A 75 0.63 -4.93 3.54
C ASP A 75 0.84 -4.68 2.04
N ILE A 76 -0.25 -4.78 1.30
CA ILE A 76 -0.29 -4.53 -0.14
C ILE A 76 -0.92 -3.16 -0.37
N LEU A 77 -0.17 -2.27 -1.04
CA LEU A 77 -0.63 -0.94 -1.41
C LEU A 77 -0.84 -0.89 -2.92
N PHE A 78 -1.96 -0.32 -3.37
CA PHE A 78 -2.24 -0.23 -4.80
C PHE A 78 -2.96 1.05 -5.19
N GLN A 79 -2.70 1.51 -6.42
CA GLN A 79 -3.42 2.63 -7.01
C GLN A 79 -4.78 2.19 -7.53
N ARG A 80 -5.84 2.73 -6.94
CA ARG A 80 -7.22 2.50 -7.42
C ARG A 80 -7.53 3.26 -8.70
N SER A 81 -6.88 4.40 -8.91
CA SER A 81 -7.10 5.30 -10.05
C SER A 81 -5.78 5.96 -10.41
N SER A 82 -5.50 6.06 -11.69
CA SER A 82 -4.37 6.85 -12.22
C SER A 82 -4.81 7.63 -13.46
N GLU A 83 -4.02 8.62 -13.83
CA GLU A 83 -4.15 9.35 -15.10
C GLU A 83 -3.75 8.48 -16.30
N THR A 84 -2.91 7.46 -16.09
CA THR A 84 -2.46 6.52 -17.12
C THR A 84 -3.05 5.12 -16.90
N LEU A 85 -3.29 4.39 -18.00
CA LEU A 85 -3.72 2.99 -17.95
C LEU A 85 -2.61 2.04 -17.46
N GLU A 86 -1.35 2.46 -17.53
CA GLU A 86 -0.21 1.65 -17.11
C GLU A 86 -0.04 1.64 -15.59
N ASP A 87 -0.47 2.72 -14.94
CA ASP A 87 -0.34 2.90 -13.48
C ASP A 87 -1.60 2.48 -12.71
N VAL A 88 -2.75 2.35 -13.38
CA VAL A 88 -3.97 1.90 -12.70
C VAL A 88 -3.84 0.44 -12.25
N GLY A 89 -4.15 0.17 -11.00
CA GLY A 89 -4.02 -1.17 -10.41
C GLY A 89 -2.57 -1.57 -10.11
N ARG A 90 -1.56 -0.72 -10.38
CA ARG A 90 -0.20 -1.01 -9.93
C ARG A 90 -0.17 -1.10 -8.40
N ALA A 91 0.56 -2.11 -7.93
CA ALA A 91 0.65 -2.43 -6.52
C ALA A 91 2.10 -2.64 -6.10
N ASN A 92 2.37 -2.41 -4.83
CA ASN A 92 3.64 -2.69 -4.19
C ASN A 92 3.40 -3.19 -2.76
N VAL A 93 4.43 -3.78 -2.16
CA VAL A 93 4.39 -4.39 -0.83
C VAL A 93 5.35 -3.65 0.09
N TYR A 94 4.94 -3.48 1.35
CA TYR A 94 5.75 -2.93 2.43
C TYR A 94 6.41 -4.04 3.27
#